data_AF-A0A4Q1SPC9-F1
#
_entry.id   AF-A0A4Q1SPC9-F1
#
_cell.length_a   1.000
_cell.length_b   1.000
_cell.length_c   1.000
_cell.angle_alpha   90.00
_cell.angle_beta   90.00
_cell.angle_gamma   90.00
#
_symmetry.space_group_name_H-M   'P 1'
#
loop_
_entity.id
_entity.type
_entity.pdbx_description
1 polymer ?
#
loop_
_entity_poly.entity_id
_entity_poly.type
_entity_poly.pdbx_seq_one_letter_code
_entity_poly.pdbx_strand_id
1 'polypeptide(L)' 'MNPLENIGEELRSLGHDRRELVEKILSEVDQGDRSTSLELYQQLSRVSEQAMSLMQKQKEIIDHEIKNLQ' A
#
# COMPACT_ATOMS: atom_id res chain seq x y z
N MET A 1 22.44 1.60 1.56
CA MET A 1 21.05 1.94 1.19
C MET A 1 20.30 2.14 2.49
N ASN A 2 19.66 3.29 2.68
CA ASN A 2 19.00 3.61 3.96
C ASN A 2 17.69 2.79 4.07
N PRO A 3 17.40 2.10 5.20
CA PRO A 3 16.14 1.39 5.39
C PRO A 3 14.89 2.22 5.09
N LEU A 4 14.91 3.52 5.39
CA LEU A 4 13.81 4.44 5.10
C LEU A 4 13.66 4.72 3.59
N GLU A 5 14.75 4.74 2.83
CA GLU A 5 14.70 4.89 1.36
C GLU A 5 14.01 3.69 0.72
N ASN A 6 14.36 2.46 1.13
CA ASN A 6 13.74 1.24 0.62
C ASN A 6 12.25 1.20 0.93
N ILE A 7 11.87 1.51 2.18
CA ILE A 7 10.45 1.60 2.57
C ILE A 7 9.73 2.65 1.71
N GLY A 8 10.37 3.79 1.44
CA GLY A 8 9.81 4.83 0.57
C GLY A 8 9.62 4.40 -0.88
N GLU A 9 10.51 3.57 -1.42
CA GLU A 9 10.34 2.95 -2.74
C GLU A 9 9.20 1.94 -2.76
N GLU A 10 9.13 1.05 -1.76
CA GLU A 10 8.06 0.06 -1.65
C GLU A 10 6.68 0.73 -1.49
N LEU A 11 6.56 1.77 -0.66
CA LEU A 11 5.33 2.53 -0.50
C LEU A 11 4.90 3.22 -1.80
N ARG A 12 5.84 3.71 -2.61
CA ARG A 12 5.54 4.30 -3.93
C ARG A 12 5.03 3.24 -4.91
N SER A 13 5.61 2.04 -4.91
CA SER A 13 5.14 0.91 -5.71
C SER A 13 3.71 0.53 -5.33
N LEU A 14 3.46 0.30 -4.04
CA LEU A 14 2.11 -0.02 -3.54
C LEU A 14 1.10 1.09 -3.85
N GLY A 15 1.52 2.36 -3.81
CA GLY A 15 0.67 3.48 -4.21
C GLY A 15 0.32 3.49 -5.71
N HIS A 16 1.20 2.98 -6.57
CA HIS A 16 0.90 2.75 -7.98
C HIS A 16 -0.10 1.62 -8.15
N ASP A 17 0.16 0.45 -7.55
CA ASP A 17 -0.72 -0.72 -7.62
C ASP A 17 -2.13 -0.40 -7.10
N ARG A 18 -2.22 0.37 -6.00
CA ARG A 18 -3.50 0.83 -5.45
C ARG A 18 -4.30 1.66 -6.46
N ARG A 19 -3.64 2.55 -7.20
CA ARG A 19 -4.31 3.39 -8.21
C ARG A 19 -4.83 2.54 -9.36
N GLU A 20 -4.01 1.63 -9.87
CA GLU A 20 -4.45 0.72 -10.93
C GLU A 20 -5.64 -0.15 -10.51
N LEU A 21 -5.64 -0.66 -9.28
CA LEU A 21 -6.76 -1.44 -8.76
C LEU A 21 -8.04 -0.62 -8.66
N VAL A 22 -7.96 0.63 -8.19
CA VAL A 22 -9.11 1.54 -8.14
C VAL A 22 -9.65 1.83 -9.53
N GLU A 23 -8.77 2.08 -10.51
CA GLU A 23 -9.17 2.32 -11.90
C GLU A 23 -9.88 1.10 -12.49
N LYS A 24 -9.37 -0.12 -12.25
CA LYS A 24 -10.03 -1.37 -12.67
C LYS A 24 -11.39 -1.55 -12.01
N ILE A 25 -11.49 -1.29 -10.71
CA ILE A 25 -12.78 -1.37 -9.99
C ILE A 25 -13.81 -0.43 -10.61
N LEU A 26 -13.41 0.81 -10.90
CA LEU A 26 -14.31 1.79 -11.53
C LEU A 26 -14.75 1.34 -12.93
N SER A 27 -13.87 0.72 -13.73
CA SER A 27 -14.24 0.20 -15.05
C SER A 27 -15.14 -1.04 -15.02
N GLU A 28 -15.04 -1.87 -13.97
CA GLU A 28 -15.84 -3.10 -13.83
C GLU A 28 -17.26 -2.83 -13.31
N VAL A 29 -17.44 -1.77 -12.50
CA VAL A 29 -18.76 -1.30 -12.06
C VAL A 29 -19.67 -0.99 -13.27
N ASP A 30 -19.08 -0.52 -14.37
CA ASP A 30 -19.79 -0.24 -15.62
C ASP A 30 -20.18 -1.51 -16.40
N GLN A 31 -19.51 -2.65 -16.14
CA GLN A 31 -19.69 -3.91 -16.88
C GLN A 31 -20.56 -4.94 -16.13
N GLY A 32 -20.73 -4.81 -14.81
CA GLY A 32 -21.67 -5.60 -14.02
C GLY A 32 -21.18 -7.00 -13.59
N ASP A 33 -19.89 -7.33 -13.73
CA ASP A 33 -19.34 -8.59 -13.22
C ASP A 33 -19.00 -8.50 -11.73
N ARG A 34 -19.88 -9.10 -10.92
CA ARG A 34 -19.78 -9.13 -9.47
C ARG A 34 -18.59 -9.98 -8.95
N SER A 35 -18.20 -11.04 -9.66
CA SER A 35 -17.12 -11.92 -9.20
C SER A 35 -15.77 -11.23 -9.34
N THR A 36 -15.53 -10.63 -10.52
CA THR A 36 -14.33 -9.84 -10.82
C THR A 36 -14.22 -8.63 -9.89
N SER A 37 -15.34 -7.96 -9.61
CA SER A 37 -15.39 -6.86 -8.63
C SER A 37 -14.92 -7.30 -7.23
N LEU A 38 -15.39 -8.44 -6.72
CA LEU A 38 -15.02 -8.92 -5.39
C LEU A 38 -13.51 -9.21 -5.29
N GLU A 39 -12.94 -9.82 -6.32
CA GLU A 39 -11.51 -10.11 -6.35
C GLU A 39 -10.67 -8.82 -6.33
N LEU A 40 -11.06 -7.82 -7.12
CA LEU A 40 -10.37 -6.53 -7.13
C LEU A 40 -10.41 -5.82 -5.78
N TYR A 41 -11.55 -5.86 -5.07
CA TYR A 41 -11.64 -5.32 -3.71
C TYR A 41 -10.75 -6.07 -2.72
N GLN A 42 -10.64 -7.40 -2.85
CA GLN A 42 -9.72 -8.19 -2.01
C GLN A 42 -8.26 -7.83 -2.29
N GLN A 43 -7.88 -7.65 -3.55
CA GLN A 43 -6.54 -7.20 -3.93
C GLN A 43 -6.24 -5.80 -3.37
N LEU A 44 -7.22 -4.88 -3.46
CA LEU A 44 -7.10 -3.53 -2.90
C LEU A 44 -6.91 -3.54 -1.38
N SER A 45 -7.62 -4.41 -0.66
CA SER A 45 -7.43 -4.60 0.79
C SER A 45 -6.00 -5.04 1.11
N ARG A 46 -5.49 -6.05 0.38
CA ARG A 46 -4.13 -6.58 0.59
C ARG A 46 -3.05 -5.52 0.36
N VAL A 47 -3.14 -4.75 -0.72
CA VAL A 47 -2.20 -3.65 -0.99
C VAL A 47 -2.24 -2.61 0.14
N SER A 48 -3.43 -2.30 0.64
CA SER A 48 -3.61 -1.36 1.75
C SER A 48 -2.99 -1.89 3.06
N GLU A 49 -3.19 -3.17 3.37
CA GLU A 49 -2.59 -3.85 4.54
C GLU A 49 -1.07 -3.88 4.47
N GLN A 50 -0.50 -4.15 3.29
CA GLN A 50 0.94 -4.11 3.05
C GLN A 50 1.50 -2.70 3.29
N ALA A 51 0.83 -1.67 2.76
CA ALA A 51 1.23 -0.28 2.96
C ALA A 51 1.17 0.12 4.44
N MET A 52 0.12 -0.28 5.17
CA MET A 52 0.02 -0.05 6.62
C MET A 52 1.16 -0.72 7.40
N SER A 53 1.52 -1.97 7.05
CA SER A 53 2.64 -2.66 7.67
C SER A 53 3.97 -1.93 7.44
N LEU A 54 4.20 -1.42 6.23
CA LEU A 54 5.41 -0.65 5.91
C LEU A 54 5.46 0.70 6.63
N MET A 55 4.34 1.41 6.70
CA MET A 55 4.24 2.66 7.47
C MET A 55 4.52 2.44 8.96
N GLN A 56 4.04 1.32 9.52
CA GLN A 56 4.32 0.94 10.91
C GLN A 56 5.82 0.69 11.12
N LYS A 57 6.48 -0.07 10.23
CA LYS A 57 7.94 -0.27 10.27
C LYS A 57 8.71 1.04 10.13
N GLN A 58 8.27 1.93 9.25
CA GLN A 58 8.88 3.25 9.06
C GLN A 58 8.85 4.06 10.36
N LYS A 59 7.69 4.08 11.02
CA LYS A 59 7.50 4.76 12.29
C LYS A 59 8.44 4.20 13.36
N GLU A 60 8.56 2.88 13.47
CA GLU A 60 9.44 2.24 14.45
C GLU A 60 10.92 2.62 14.27
N ILE A 61 11.39 2.72 13.02
CA ILE A 61 12.75 3.16 12.71
C ILE A 61 12.95 4.62 13.15
N ILE A 62 12.03 5.50 12.76
CA ILE A 62 12.09 6.93 13.11
C ILE A 62 12.06 7.12 14.63
N ASP A 63 11.18 6.43 15.34
CA ASP A 63 11.09 6.51 16.80
C ASP A 63 12.40 6.05 17.46
N HIS A 64 13.03 4.99 16.94
CA HIS A 64 14.32 4.52 17.43
C HIS A 64 15.44 5.54 17.18
N GLU A 65 15.50 6.14 15.99
CA GLU A 65 16.46 7.19 15.66
C GLU A 65 16.29 8.42 16.56
N ILE A 66 15.06 8.88 16.79
CA ILE A 66 14.76 9.99 17.71
C ILE A 66 15.25 9.68 19.13
N LYS A 67 14.98 8.46 19.63
CA LYS A 67 15.40 8.05 20.97
C LYS A 67 16.93 8.05 21.13
N ASN A 68 17.67 7.70 20.09
CA ASN A 68 19.14 7.68 20.12
C ASN A 68 19.76 9.08 20.07
N LEU A 69 18.98 10.12 19.73
CA LEU A 69 19.41 11.52 19.71
C LEU A 69 19.16 12.26 21.04
N GLN A 70 18.49 11.62 22.01
CA GLN A 70 18.18 12.16 23.34
C GLN A 70 19.17 11.64 24.38
#